data_AF-A0A2J0JI98-F1
#
_entry.id   AF-A0A2J0JI98-F1
#
_cell.length_a   1.000
_cell.length_b   1.000
_cell.length_c   1.000
_cell.angle_alpha   90.00
_cell.angle_beta   90.00
_cell.angle_gamma   90.00
#
_symmetry.space_group_name_H-M   'P 1'
#
loop_
_entity.id
_entity.type
_entity.pdbx_description
1 polymer ?
#
loop_
_entity_poly.entity_id
_entity_poly.type
_entity_poly.pdbx_seq_one_letter_code
_entity_poly.pdbx_strand_id
1 'polypeptide(L)'
;MDKIKIFFGAHKILKIFMWAFLILLGLFIILVIYRVFYSFNLDKTNAQVEKIHNTKLFIDDVMGVNLPSDPGIEVDKTVQGIDANQNGIRDDVELAIFKEYPNSAKTRAVLLQYALVLQIETEQNINKDTATAVAEKESQSYDCIGKIVPISNDDIQEIKEYRNYVESIQLNTVERKNLKIKFDNNVGSFELQSGCDVDLDLFPN
;
A
#
# COMPACT_ATOMS: atom_id res chain seq x y z
N MET A 1 -15.17 68.98 -33.90
CA MET A 1 -14.02 68.48 -33.12
C MET A 1 -14.40 67.37 -32.12
N ASP A 2 -15.67 67.00 -32.00
CA ASP A 2 -16.12 66.00 -31.00
C ASP A 2 -15.89 64.54 -31.40
N LYS A 3 -15.79 64.21 -32.69
CA LYS A 3 -15.54 62.83 -33.16
C LYS A 3 -14.15 62.29 -32.76
N ILE A 4 -13.17 63.17 -32.54
CA ILE A 4 -11.79 62.79 -32.21
C ILE A 4 -11.65 62.41 -30.72
N LYS A 5 -12.42 63.05 -29.82
CA LYS A 5 -12.41 62.74 -28.38
C LYS A 5 -13.04 61.37 -28.07
N ILE A 6 -14.06 60.96 -28.82
CA ILE A 6 -14.71 59.65 -28.68
C ILE A 6 -13.73 58.52 -29.06
N PHE A 7 -12.91 58.74 -30.09
CA PHE A 7 -11.93 57.76 -30.58
C PHE A 7 -10.79 57.50 -29.57
N PHE A 8 -10.31 58.55 -28.88
CA PHE A 8 -9.28 58.42 -27.84
C PHE A 8 -9.78 57.76 -26.54
N GLY A 9 -11.05 57.94 -26.19
CA GLY A 9 -11.68 57.26 -25.04
C GLY A 9 -11.87 55.76 -25.28
N ALA A 10 -12.30 55.37 -26.49
CA ALA A 10 -12.50 53.98 -26.88
C ALA A 10 -11.20 53.16 -26.84
N HIS A 11 -10.06 53.75 -27.20
CA HIS A 11 -8.76 53.08 -27.17
C HIS A 11 -8.29 52.74 -25.75
N LYS A 12 -8.53 53.63 -24.77
CA LYS A 12 -8.22 53.37 -23.35
C LYS A 12 -9.10 52.25 -22.77
N ILE A 13 -10.39 52.24 -23.13
CA ILE A 13 -11.34 51.22 -22.70
C ILE A 13 -10.97 49.84 -23.29
N LEU A 14 -10.67 49.77 -24.59
CA LEU A 14 -10.18 48.55 -25.25
C LEU A 14 -8.92 47.99 -24.59
N LYS A 15 -7.97 48.86 -24.21
CA LYS A 15 -6.76 48.45 -23.50
C LYS A 15 -7.06 47.83 -22.13
N ILE A 16 -8.02 48.40 -21.37
CA ILE A 16 -8.45 47.83 -20.08
C ILE A 16 -9.08 46.45 -20.27
N PHE A 17 -9.99 46.30 -21.25
CA PHE A 17 -10.58 45.01 -21.57
C PHE A 17 -9.54 43.97 -22.02
N MET A 18 -8.54 44.38 -22.80
CA MET A 18 -7.44 43.51 -23.21
C MET A 18 -6.61 43.03 -22.02
N TRP A 19 -6.28 43.92 -21.07
CA TRP A 19 -5.60 43.52 -19.83
C TRP A 19 -6.45 42.61 -18.95
N ALA A 20 -7.74 42.90 -18.80
CA ALA A 20 -8.67 42.05 -18.07
C ALA A 20 -8.77 40.64 -18.70
N PHE A 21 -8.84 40.57 -20.04
CA PHE A 21 -8.82 39.30 -20.77
C PHE A 21 -7.52 38.54 -20.57
N LEU A 22 -6.35 39.20 -20.64
CA LEU A 22 -5.05 38.55 -20.40
C LEU A 22 -4.93 38.03 -18.96
N ILE A 23 -5.46 38.76 -17.97
CA ILE A 23 -5.51 38.31 -16.57
C ILE A 23 -6.39 37.06 -16.44
N LEU A 24 -7.59 37.08 -17.03
CA LEU A 24 -8.50 35.93 -17.01
C LEU A 24 -7.90 34.72 -17.72
N LEU A 25 -7.22 34.92 -18.86
CA LEU A 25 -6.51 33.87 -19.57
C LEU A 25 -5.37 33.29 -18.72
N GLY A 26 -4.59 34.14 -18.05
CA GLY A 26 -3.54 33.71 -17.13
C GLY A 26 -4.09 32.87 -15.97
N LEU A 27 -5.17 33.32 -15.32
CA LEU A 27 -5.84 32.55 -14.25
C LEU A 27 -6.39 31.21 -14.76
N PHE A 28 -6.97 31.19 -15.96
CA PHE A 28 -7.45 29.97 -16.59
C PHE A 28 -6.31 28.98 -16.84
N ILE A 29 -5.17 29.44 -17.38
CA ILE A 29 -3.99 28.60 -17.61
C ILE A 29 -3.48 28.00 -16.28
N ILE A 30 -3.39 28.80 -15.22
CA ILE A 30 -2.99 28.33 -13.88
C ILE A 30 -3.94 27.24 -13.36
N LEU A 31 -5.24 27.45 -13.48
CA LEU A 31 -6.25 26.45 -13.09
C LEU A 31 -6.13 25.15 -13.89
N VAL A 32 -5.88 25.24 -15.20
CA VAL A 32 -5.66 24.05 -16.04
C VAL A 32 -4.40 23.31 -15.62
N ILE A 33 -3.28 24.00 -15.40
CA ILE A 33 -2.02 23.37 -14.94
C ILE A 33 -2.22 22.68 -13.59
N TYR A 34 -2.87 23.36 -12.63
CA TYR A 34 -3.19 22.78 -11.32
C TYR A 34 -4.04 21.51 -11.46
N ARG A 35 -5.10 21.56 -12.28
CA ARG A 35 -5.99 20.41 -12.50
C ARG A 35 -5.28 19.23 -13.16
N VAL A 36 -4.38 19.50 -14.11
CA VAL A 36 -3.57 18.48 -14.77
C VAL A 36 -2.67 17.79 -13.73
N PHE A 37 -1.95 18.55 -12.91
CA PHE A 37 -1.09 17.97 -11.87
C PHE A 37 -1.88 17.17 -10.83
N TYR A 38 -3.03 17.70 -10.39
CA TYR A 38 -3.93 16.99 -9.48
C TYR A 38 -4.41 15.65 -10.08
N SER A 39 -4.85 15.65 -11.35
CA SER A 39 -5.34 14.44 -12.01
C SER A 39 -4.24 13.38 -12.18
N PHE A 40 -3.03 13.79 -12.56
CA PHE A 40 -1.88 12.88 -12.65
C PHE A 40 -1.53 12.23 -11.30
N ASN A 41 -1.65 12.96 -10.19
CA ASN A 41 -1.42 12.38 -8.87
C ASN A 41 -2.53 11.40 -8.49
N LEU A 42 -3.79 11.72 -8.82
CA LEU A 42 -4.93 10.83 -8.60
C LEU A 42 -4.77 9.52 -9.38
N ASP A 43 -4.39 9.59 -10.66
CA ASP A 43 -4.18 8.41 -11.50
C ASP A 43 -3.06 7.50 -10.95
N LYS A 44 -1.98 8.10 -10.43
CA LYS A 44 -0.89 7.35 -9.76
C LYS A 44 -1.38 6.64 -8.50
N THR A 45 -2.15 7.33 -7.66
CA THR A 45 -2.73 6.74 -6.45
C THR A 45 -3.66 5.59 -6.81
N ASN A 46 -4.56 5.79 -7.78
CA ASN A 46 -5.47 4.74 -8.23
C ASN A 46 -4.73 3.51 -8.75
N ALA A 47 -3.68 3.70 -9.55
CA ALA A 47 -2.84 2.60 -10.04
C ALA A 47 -2.13 1.85 -8.90
N GLN A 48 -1.68 2.56 -7.86
CA GLN A 48 -1.09 1.92 -6.66
C GLN A 48 -2.13 1.12 -5.88
N VAL A 49 -3.32 1.68 -5.66
CA VAL A 49 -4.43 0.99 -4.98
C VAL A 49 -4.83 -0.27 -5.74
N GLU A 50 -4.99 -0.17 -7.07
CA GLU A 50 -5.29 -1.32 -7.92
C GLU A 50 -4.18 -2.37 -7.85
N LYS A 51 -2.91 -1.95 -7.83
CA LYS A 51 -1.79 -2.87 -7.62
C LYS A 51 -1.91 -3.60 -6.29
N ILE A 52 -2.15 -2.88 -5.18
CA ILE A 52 -2.30 -3.46 -3.84
C ILE A 52 -3.46 -4.46 -3.78
N HIS A 53 -4.60 -4.12 -4.37
CA HIS A 53 -5.75 -5.02 -4.40
C HIS A 53 -5.51 -6.30 -5.21
N ASN A 54 -4.63 -6.24 -6.20
CA ASN A 54 -4.22 -7.35 -7.04
C ASN A 54 -2.95 -8.08 -6.56
N THR A 55 -2.24 -7.57 -5.56
CA THR A 55 -1.07 -8.24 -4.97
C THR A 55 -1.52 -9.54 -4.32
N LYS A 56 -0.99 -10.66 -4.81
CA LYS A 56 -1.29 -12.01 -4.32
C LYS A 56 -0.02 -12.84 -4.35
N LEU A 57 0.08 -13.78 -3.42
CA LEU A 57 1.15 -14.77 -3.43
C LEU A 57 0.95 -15.81 -4.52
N PHE A 58 2.06 -16.26 -5.10
CA PHE A 58 2.04 -17.41 -6.00
C PHE A 58 2.06 -18.71 -5.20
N ILE A 59 1.41 -19.74 -5.75
CA ILE A 59 1.38 -21.08 -5.14
C ILE A 59 2.80 -21.61 -4.93
N ASP A 60 3.70 -21.36 -5.88
CA ASP A 60 5.10 -21.81 -5.82
C ASP A 60 5.85 -21.22 -4.62
N ASP A 61 5.55 -19.99 -4.22
CA ASP A 61 6.16 -19.34 -3.05
C ASP A 61 5.67 -20.02 -1.77
N VAL A 62 4.36 -20.29 -1.66
CA VAL A 62 3.76 -20.99 -0.50
C VAL A 62 4.27 -22.44 -0.37
N MET A 63 4.53 -23.08 -1.50
CA MET A 63 5.05 -24.45 -1.56
C MET A 63 6.57 -24.53 -1.40
N GLY A 64 7.27 -23.40 -1.35
CA GLY A 64 8.71 -23.32 -1.14
C GLY A 64 9.53 -23.69 -2.38
N VAL A 65 8.92 -23.65 -3.56
CA VAL A 65 9.61 -23.88 -4.85
C VAL A 65 10.59 -22.75 -5.13
N ASN A 66 10.20 -21.51 -4.77
CA ASN A 66 10.99 -20.29 -4.97
C ASN A 66 11.66 -19.79 -3.68
N LEU A 67 11.87 -20.68 -2.70
CA LEU A 67 12.40 -20.26 -1.40
C LEU A 67 13.80 -19.62 -1.56
N PRO A 68 14.03 -18.42 -1.03
CA PRO A 68 15.31 -17.74 -1.18
C PRO A 68 16.40 -18.42 -0.34
N SER A 69 17.66 -18.10 -0.65
CA SER A 69 18.78 -18.47 0.22
C SER A 69 18.81 -17.58 1.45
N ASP A 70 19.37 -18.07 2.57
CA ASP A 70 19.53 -17.28 3.79
C ASP A 70 20.32 -15.99 3.52
N PRO A 71 19.74 -14.79 3.75
CA PRO A 71 20.42 -13.52 3.52
C PRO A 71 21.56 -13.25 4.52
N GLY A 72 21.66 -14.02 5.61
CA GLY A 72 22.71 -13.90 6.62
C GLY A 72 22.85 -12.47 7.17
N ILE A 73 24.07 -11.94 7.16
CA ILE A 73 24.36 -10.59 7.70
C ILE A 73 23.74 -9.45 6.89
N GLU A 74 23.23 -9.73 5.70
CA GLU A 74 22.75 -8.72 4.76
C GLU A 74 21.29 -8.31 5.04
N VAL A 75 20.57 -9.08 5.88
CA VAL A 75 19.14 -8.92 6.19
C VAL A 75 18.74 -7.52 6.65
N ASP A 76 19.60 -6.84 7.41
CA ASP A 76 19.31 -5.54 8.02
C ASP A 76 20.11 -4.39 7.40
N LYS A 77 20.72 -4.60 6.22
CA LYS A 77 21.41 -3.52 5.50
C LYS A 77 20.48 -2.39 5.07
N THR A 78 19.22 -2.70 4.83
CA THR A 78 18.18 -1.73 4.52
C THR A 78 16.96 -1.98 5.40
N VAL A 79 16.14 -0.93 5.58
CA VAL A 79 14.88 -1.09 6.32
C VAL A 79 13.93 -2.07 5.63
N GLN A 80 13.96 -2.13 4.29
CA GLN A 80 13.16 -3.07 3.51
C GLN A 80 13.70 -4.51 3.56
N GLY A 81 14.96 -4.70 3.95
CA GLY A 81 15.68 -5.97 3.91
C GLY A 81 15.93 -6.47 2.48
N ILE A 82 16.06 -7.78 2.33
CA ILE A 82 16.30 -8.45 1.05
C ILE A 82 15.05 -9.27 0.69
N ASP A 83 14.62 -9.14 -0.55
CA ASP A 83 13.59 -9.94 -1.22
C ASP A 83 14.20 -10.41 -2.55
N ALA A 84 14.84 -11.58 -2.54
CA ALA A 84 15.61 -12.08 -3.66
C ALA A 84 14.73 -12.73 -4.75
N ASN A 85 13.61 -13.34 -4.36
CA ASN A 85 12.65 -13.98 -5.26
C ASN A 85 11.56 -13.01 -5.75
N GLN A 86 11.56 -11.76 -5.28
CA GLN A 86 10.66 -10.67 -5.70
C GLN A 86 9.18 -10.98 -5.44
N ASN A 87 8.90 -11.76 -4.38
CA ASN A 87 7.53 -12.09 -3.99
C ASN A 87 6.90 -11.01 -3.09
N GLY A 88 7.68 -9.98 -2.70
CA GLY A 88 7.25 -8.88 -1.83
C GLY A 88 7.38 -9.18 -0.34
N ILE A 89 7.95 -10.32 0.04
CA ILE A 89 8.25 -10.70 1.42
C ILE A 89 9.76 -10.71 1.58
N ARG A 90 10.25 -10.35 2.77
CA ARG A 90 11.68 -10.47 3.04
C ARG A 90 12.10 -11.92 3.17
N ASP A 91 13.27 -12.24 2.63
CA ASP A 91 13.85 -13.59 2.66
C ASP A 91 13.93 -14.15 4.09
N ASP A 92 14.32 -13.34 5.08
CA ASP A 92 14.43 -13.78 6.49
C ASP A 92 13.08 -14.17 7.10
N VAL A 93 12.03 -13.44 6.72
CA VAL A 93 10.67 -13.64 7.20
C VAL A 93 10.04 -14.86 6.55
N GLU A 94 10.23 -15.01 5.23
CA GLU A 94 9.79 -16.20 4.49
C GLU A 94 10.45 -17.45 5.08
N LEU A 95 11.77 -17.45 5.24
CA LEU A 95 12.51 -18.57 5.83
C LEU A 95 12.08 -18.89 7.27
N ALA A 96 11.80 -17.87 8.09
CA ALA A 96 11.30 -18.07 9.45
C ALA A 96 9.93 -18.78 9.45
N ILE A 97 8.98 -18.33 8.62
CA ILE A 97 7.65 -18.94 8.50
C ILE A 97 7.76 -20.40 8.02
N PHE A 98 8.61 -20.68 7.02
CA PHE A 98 8.86 -22.03 6.54
C PHE A 98 9.45 -22.95 7.60
N LYS A 99 10.34 -22.42 8.43
CA LYS A 99 10.98 -23.16 9.52
C LYS A 99 10.00 -23.47 10.66
N GLU A 100 9.12 -22.53 10.99
CA GLU A 100 8.14 -22.71 12.08
C GLU A 100 6.98 -23.63 11.67
N TYR A 101 6.53 -23.52 10.42
CA TYR A 101 5.40 -24.28 9.90
C TYR A 101 5.80 -25.15 8.68
N PRO A 102 6.73 -26.11 8.84
CA PRO A 102 7.22 -26.92 7.72
C PRO A 102 6.15 -27.88 7.18
N ASN A 103 5.18 -28.25 8.00
CA ASN A 103 4.20 -29.28 7.65
C ASN A 103 2.88 -28.72 7.08
N SER A 104 2.53 -27.47 7.36
CA SER A 104 1.23 -26.90 6.95
C SER A 104 1.41 -25.83 5.88
N ALA A 105 1.14 -26.17 4.62
CA ALA A 105 1.16 -25.19 3.54
C ALA A 105 0.01 -24.17 3.68
N LYS A 106 -1.14 -24.57 4.23
CA LYS A 106 -2.24 -23.63 4.56
C LYS A 106 -1.80 -22.55 5.54
N THR A 107 -1.12 -22.93 6.62
CA THR A 107 -0.62 -21.97 7.60
C THR A 107 0.40 -21.04 6.96
N ARG A 108 1.36 -21.59 6.19
CA ARG A 108 2.32 -20.75 5.45
C ARG A 108 1.62 -19.78 4.51
N ALA A 109 0.63 -20.21 3.73
CA ALA A 109 -0.09 -19.36 2.79
C ALA A 109 -0.63 -18.09 3.46
N VAL A 110 -1.29 -18.28 4.60
CA VAL A 110 -1.91 -17.19 5.35
C VAL A 110 -0.89 -16.29 6.02
N LEU A 111 0.16 -16.86 6.64
CA LEU A 111 1.18 -16.07 7.32
C LEU A 111 2.07 -15.30 6.34
N LEU A 112 2.39 -15.88 5.19
CA LEU A 112 3.09 -15.21 4.11
C LEU A 112 2.23 -14.06 3.56
N GLN A 113 0.92 -14.27 3.38
CA GLN A 113 0.02 -13.21 2.89
C GLN A 113 -0.01 -12.04 3.88
N TYR A 114 -0.03 -12.33 5.18
CA TYR A 114 0.05 -11.30 6.20
C TYR A 114 1.42 -10.60 6.21
N ALA A 115 2.52 -11.35 6.08
CA ALA A 115 3.88 -10.80 6.00
C ALA A 115 4.05 -9.86 4.79
N LEU A 116 3.50 -10.23 3.64
CA LEU A 116 3.47 -9.40 2.43
C LEU A 116 2.78 -8.06 2.69
N VAL A 117 1.61 -8.07 3.33
CA VAL A 117 0.89 -6.84 3.68
C VAL A 117 1.72 -5.98 4.62
N LEU A 118 2.24 -6.55 5.71
CA LEU A 118 3.09 -5.82 6.65
C LEU A 118 4.36 -5.26 5.99
N GLN A 119 4.93 -5.93 4.98
CA GLN A 119 6.05 -5.38 4.22
C GLN A 119 5.64 -4.11 3.48
N ILE A 120 4.47 -4.10 2.83
CA ILE A 120 3.92 -2.92 2.16
C ILE A 120 3.72 -1.79 3.18
N GLU A 121 3.22 -2.07 4.38
CA GLU A 121 3.03 -1.06 5.43
C GLU A 121 4.34 -0.40 5.89
N THR A 122 5.48 -1.05 5.66
CA THR A 122 6.80 -0.48 5.93
C THR A 122 7.39 0.28 4.75
N GLU A 123 6.68 0.47 3.63
CA GLU A 123 7.16 1.31 2.53
C GLU A 123 7.24 2.80 2.93
N GLN A 124 8.22 3.50 2.36
CA GLN A 124 8.37 4.93 2.59
C GLN A 124 7.41 5.73 1.72
N ASN A 125 6.84 6.80 2.28
CA ASN A 125 6.03 7.80 1.56
C ASN A 125 4.70 7.29 0.99
N ILE A 126 4.03 6.38 1.71
CA ILE A 126 2.65 6.01 1.42
C ILE A 126 1.74 7.24 1.63
N ASN A 127 0.81 7.49 0.71
CA ASN A 127 -0.23 8.51 0.87
C ASN A 127 -1.47 7.92 1.55
N LYS A 128 -2.39 8.77 2.01
CA LYS A 128 -3.56 8.34 2.79
C LYS A 128 -4.42 7.27 2.10
N ASP A 129 -4.72 7.43 0.80
CA ASP A 129 -5.60 6.51 0.08
C ASP A 129 -4.90 5.16 -0.13
N THR A 130 -3.61 5.18 -0.46
CA THR A 130 -2.78 3.97 -0.53
C THR A 130 -2.71 3.28 0.84
N ALA A 131 -2.53 4.02 1.94
CA ALA A 131 -2.51 3.46 3.30
C ALA A 131 -3.83 2.79 3.65
N THR A 132 -4.95 3.43 3.31
CA THR A 132 -6.28 2.87 3.49
C THR A 132 -6.47 1.55 2.72
N ALA A 133 -6.04 1.48 1.47
CA ALA A 133 -6.13 0.24 0.68
C ALA A 133 -5.28 -0.91 1.26
N VAL A 134 -4.11 -0.60 1.83
CA VAL A 134 -3.28 -1.61 2.51
C VAL A 134 -3.92 -2.07 3.82
N ALA A 135 -4.53 -1.17 4.59
CA ALA A 135 -5.25 -1.52 5.82
C ALA A 135 -6.47 -2.43 5.55
N GLU A 136 -7.15 -2.25 4.41
CA GLU A 136 -8.19 -3.19 3.95
C GLU A 136 -7.61 -4.60 3.72
N LYS A 137 -6.41 -4.68 3.12
CA LYS A 137 -5.68 -5.96 2.93
C LYS A 137 -5.19 -6.57 4.24
N GLU A 138 -4.82 -5.75 5.21
CA GLU A 138 -4.47 -6.20 6.56
C GLU A 138 -5.67 -6.88 7.23
N SER A 139 -6.86 -6.25 7.13
CA SER A 139 -8.12 -6.83 7.63
C SER A 139 -8.42 -8.19 6.98
N GLN A 140 -8.26 -8.31 5.66
CA GLN A 140 -8.46 -9.58 4.95
C GLN A 140 -7.45 -10.65 5.39
N SER A 141 -6.21 -10.26 5.66
CA SER A 141 -5.18 -11.16 6.19
C SER A 141 -5.55 -11.69 7.58
N TYR A 142 -6.14 -10.86 8.43
CA TYR A 142 -6.64 -11.30 9.74
C TYR A 142 -7.79 -12.29 9.62
N ASP A 143 -8.71 -12.07 8.69
CA ASP A 143 -9.78 -13.02 8.40
C ASP A 143 -9.23 -14.35 7.87
N CYS A 144 -8.17 -14.32 7.06
CA CYS A 144 -7.46 -15.54 6.63
C CYS A 144 -6.87 -16.32 7.80
N ILE A 145 -6.26 -15.64 8.78
CA ILE A 145 -5.75 -16.29 10.01
C ILE A 145 -6.91 -16.94 10.77
N GLY A 146 -8.04 -16.26 10.88
CA GLY A 146 -9.24 -16.83 11.50
C GLY A 146 -9.75 -18.10 10.84
N LYS A 147 -9.55 -18.29 9.52
CA LYS A 147 -10.01 -19.49 8.80
C LYS A 147 -9.18 -20.75 9.06
N ILE A 148 -7.92 -20.61 9.45
CA ILE A 148 -7.05 -21.76 9.74
C ILE A 148 -7.10 -22.18 11.22
N VAL A 149 -7.66 -21.33 12.09
CA VAL A 149 -7.85 -21.61 13.51
C VAL A 149 -9.18 -22.33 13.73
N PRO A 150 -9.19 -23.50 14.41
CA PRO A 150 -10.44 -24.18 14.76
C PRO A 150 -11.31 -23.32 15.69
N ILE A 151 -12.61 -23.28 15.42
CA ILE A 151 -13.57 -22.62 16.31
C ILE A 151 -13.55 -23.33 17.67
N SER A 152 -13.02 -22.65 18.67
CA SER A 152 -12.86 -23.14 20.04
C SER A 152 -12.90 -21.97 21.02
N ASN A 153 -12.84 -22.23 22.33
CA ASN A 153 -12.82 -21.16 23.33
C ASN A 153 -11.50 -20.35 23.33
N ASP A 154 -10.45 -20.88 22.70
CA ASP A 154 -9.10 -20.29 22.66
C ASP A 154 -8.75 -19.73 21.27
N ASP A 155 -9.73 -19.66 20.35
CA ASP A 155 -9.55 -19.21 18.97
C ASP A 155 -8.93 -17.81 18.86
N ILE A 156 -9.39 -16.86 19.68
CA ILE A 156 -8.86 -15.49 19.73
C ILE A 156 -7.38 -15.49 20.16
N GLN A 157 -6.99 -16.39 21.06
CA GLN A 157 -5.61 -16.46 21.54
C GLN A 157 -4.70 -17.03 20.46
N GLU A 158 -5.12 -18.10 19.78
CA GLU A 158 -4.37 -18.70 18.68
C GLU A 158 -4.22 -17.73 17.49
N ILE A 159 -5.28 -17.00 17.12
CA ILE A 159 -5.22 -15.94 16.09
C ILE A 159 -4.18 -14.88 16.47
N LYS A 160 -4.15 -14.45 17.74
CA LYS A 160 -3.18 -13.47 18.23
C LYS A 160 -1.75 -14.02 18.18
N GLU A 161 -1.54 -15.29 18.46
CA GLU A 161 -0.22 -15.92 18.42
C GLU A 161 0.35 -15.90 16.99
N TYR A 162 -0.44 -16.29 15.99
CA TYR A 162 -0.05 -16.20 14.58
C TYR A 162 0.30 -14.78 14.16
N ARG A 163 -0.54 -13.79 14.54
CA ARG A 163 -0.27 -12.38 14.23
C ARG A 163 1.00 -11.87 14.88
N ASN A 164 1.13 -12.08 16.19
CA ASN A 164 2.30 -11.65 16.96
C ASN A 164 3.58 -12.30 16.45
N TYR A 165 3.52 -13.57 16.04
CA TYR A 165 4.65 -14.26 15.44
C TYR A 165 5.14 -13.52 14.19
N VAL A 166 4.25 -13.29 13.20
CA VAL A 166 4.62 -12.58 11.96
C VAL A 166 5.07 -11.15 12.24
N GLU A 167 4.37 -10.41 13.10
CA GLU A 167 4.77 -9.05 13.48
C GLU A 167 6.16 -9.02 14.14
N SER A 168 6.48 -10.02 14.97
CA SER A 168 7.76 -10.06 15.69
C SER A 168 8.96 -10.24 14.76
N ILE A 169 8.80 -11.01 13.67
CA ILE A 169 9.85 -11.22 12.66
C ILE A 169 9.86 -10.10 11.62
N GLN A 170 8.68 -9.62 11.21
CA GLN A 170 8.52 -8.61 10.18
C GLN A 170 8.89 -7.21 10.68
N LEU A 171 8.55 -6.86 11.92
CA LEU A 171 8.82 -5.56 12.55
C LEU A 171 9.94 -5.67 13.60
N ASN A 172 10.94 -6.51 13.35
CA ASN A 172 12.05 -6.81 14.27
C ASN A 172 13.02 -5.64 14.56
N THR A 173 12.98 -4.52 13.81
CA THR A 173 13.83 -3.33 14.03
C THR A 173 13.03 -2.09 14.44
N VAL A 174 13.71 -1.13 15.08
CA VAL A 174 13.10 0.14 15.51
C VAL A 174 12.61 0.95 14.31
N GLU A 175 13.37 0.95 13.21
CA GLU A 175 13.06 1.63 11.97
C GLU A 175 11.77 1.08 11.33
N ARG A 176 11.63 -0.25 11.26
CA ARG A 176 10.44 -0.92 10.72
C ARG A 176 9.20 -0.61 11.55
N LYS A 177 9.32 -0.66 12.89
CA LYS A 177 8.23 -0.27 13.81
C LYS A 177 7.83 1.20 13.63
N ASN A 178 8.78 2.11 13.47
CA ASN A 178 8.49 3.53 13.24
C ASN A 178 7.79 3.77 11.91
N LEU A 179 8.09 2.98 10.86
CA LEU A 179 7.39 3.06 9.58
C LEU A 179 5.94 2.56 9.71
N LYS A 180 5.71 1.43 10.40
CA LYS A 180 4.36 0.96 10.74
C LYS A 180 3.55 2.02 11.50
N ILE A 181 4.13 2.65 12.52
CA ILE A 181 3.46 3.75 13.25
C ILE A 181 3.10 4.91 12.32
N LYS A 182 4.00 5.29 11.39
CA LYS A 182 3.71 6.35 10.41
C LYS A 182 2.60 5.94 9.45
N PHE A 183 2.60 4.68 9.02
CA PHE A 183 1.54 4.10 8.21
C PHE A 183 0.19 4.18 8.92
N ASP A 184 0.11 3.71 10.17
CA ASP A 184 -1.13 3.70 10.96
C ASP A 184 -1.73 5.11 11.13
N ASN A 185 -0.87 6.12 11.33
CA ASN A 185 -1.29 7.53 11.43
C ASN A 185 -1.83 8.11 10.11
N ASN A 186 -1.55 7.45 8.98
CA ASN A 186 -1.92 7.90 7.64
C ASN A 186 -3.15 7.15 7.11
N VAL A 187 -3.60 6.09 7.78
CA VAL A 187 -4.80 5.33 7.39
C VAL A 187 -6.04 6.20 7.55
N GLY A 188 -6.80 6.34 6.46
CA GLY A 188 -8.13 6.96 6.46
C GLY A 188 -9.23 6.03 6.96
N SER A 189 -10.47 6.52 6.97
CA SER A 189 -11.63 5.67 7.27
C SER A 189 -11.92 4.71 6.10
N PHE A 190 -12.23 3.46 6.41
CA PHE A 190 -12.65 2.44 5.45
C PHE A 190 -13.70 1.50 6.07
N GLU A 191 -14.39 0.76 5.22
CA GLU A 191 -15.26 -0.33 5.63
C GLU A 191 -14.42 -1.60 5.80
N LEU A 192 -14.58 -2.29 6.93
CA LEU A 192 -13.90 -3.57 7.16
C LEU A 192 -14.35 -4.57 6.08
N GLN A 193 -13.41 -4.92 5.22
CA GLN A 193 -13.64 -5.94 4.19
C GLN A 193 -13.56 -7.31 4.87
N SER A 194 -14.69 -8.01 4.89
CA SER A 194 -14.73 -9.38 5.41
C SER A 194 -14.33 -10.37 4.32
N GLY A 195 -13.55 -11.38 4.70
CA GLY A 195 -13.22 -12.52 3.86
C GLY A 195 -11.71 -12.73 3.72
N CYS A 196 -11.37 -13.97 3.41
CA CYS A 196 -10.00 -14.37 3.11
C CYS A 196 -9.82 -14.45 1.59
N ASP A 197 -8.80 -13.76 1.06
CA ASP A 197 -8.45 -13.74 -0.36
C ASP A 197 -7.44 -14.83 -0.76
N VAL A 198 -7.03 -15.67 0.21
CA VAL A 198 -6.27 -16.91 -0.02
C VAL A 198 -7.22 -18.08 -0.24
N ASP A 199 -7.04 -18.80 -1.34
CA ASP A 199 -7.76 -20.04 -1.63
C ASP A 199 -7.10 -21.21 -0.88
N LEU A 200 -7.61 -21.49 0.31
CA LEU A 200 -7.07 -22.52 1.22
C LEU A 200 -7.29 -23.96 0.73
N ASP A 201 -8.14 -24.18 -0.27
CA ASP A 201 -8.40 -25.51 -0.82
C ASP A 201 -7.28 -25.99 -1.75
N LEU A 202 -6.43 -25.06 -2.21
CA LEU A 202 -5.27 -25.36 -3.06
C LEU A 202 -4.06 -25.90 -2.29
N PHE A 203 -4.05 -25.81 -0.95
CA PHE A 203 -2.87 -26.09 -0.14
C PHE A 203 -3.06 -27.31 0.78
N PRO A 204 -2.06 -28.19 0.90
CA PRO A 204 -2.10 -29.29 1.85
C PRO A 204 -1.89 -28.82 3.31
N ASN A 205 -2.35 -29.65 4.25
CA ASN A 205 -2.06 -29.55 5.68
C ASN A 205 -0.93 -30.49 6.10
#